data_AF-A0A8J3S8U1-F1
#
_entry.id   AF-A0A8J3S8U1-F1
#
_cell.length_a   1.000
_cell.length_b   1.000
_cell.length_c   1.000
_cell.angle_alpha   90.00
_cell.angle_beta   90.00
_cell.angle_gamma   90.00
#
_symmetry.space_group_name_H-M   'P 1'
#
loop_
_entity.id
_entity.type
_entity.pdbx_description
1 polymer ?
#
loop_
_entity_poly.entity_id
_entity_poly.type
_entity_poly.pdbx_seq_one_letter_code
_entity_poly.pdbx_strand_id
1 'polypeptide(L)'
;MPNRPPTLTVAAVVLALEGVTALLLGGYVGVETVIGKPDDVMSSLFVAGFGLLVGGLLLRVAWGLLRAERWTRSPGVLTQIFMIPVCVTLFQSGQALLGVPLAVAVVTGLVALLSPPTTRALYGDEPSARA
;
A
#
# COMPACT_ATOMS: atom_id res chain seq x y z
N MET A 1 -1.60 -26.63 2.31
CA MET A 1 -1.32 -25.17 2.38
C MET A 1 -1.43 -24.76 3.83
N PRO A 2 -0.38 -24.26 4.50
CA PRO A 2 -0.50 -23.84 5.90
C PRO A 2 -1.61 -22.80 6.00
N ASN A 3 -2.45 -22.90 7.03
CA ASN A 3 -3.67 -22.12 7.21
C ASN A 3 -3.33 -20.61 7.34
N ARG A 4 -3.26 -19.90 6.21
CA ARG A 4 -2.96 -18.46 6.17
C ARG A 4 -4.19 -17.72 6.68
N PRO A 5 -4.08 -16.85 7.70
CA PRO A 5 -5.23 -16.13 8.19
C PRO A 5 -5.80 -15.22 7.08
N PRO A 6 -7.14 -15.14 6.94
CA PRO A 6 -7.76 -14.35 5.88
C PRO A 6 -7.36 -12.87 5.96
N THR A 7 -7.13 -12.34 7.16
CA THR A 7 -6.66 -10.97 7.38
C THR A 7 -5.32 -10.68 6.71
N LEU A 8 -4.38 -11.64 6.68
CA LEU A 8 -3.09 -11.48 6.02
C LEU A 8 -3.24 -11.41 4.50
N THR A 9 -4.19 -12.19 3.95
CA THR A 9 -4.50 -12.15 2.52
C THR A 9 -5.19 -10.82 2.15
N VAL A 10 -6.12 -10.34 2.98
CA VAL A 10 -6.77 -9.04 2.79
C VAL A 10 -5.74 -7.91 2.79
N ALA A 11 -4.84 -7.88 3.77
CA ALA A 11 -3.77 -6.89 3.83
C ALA A 11 -2.86 -6.92 2.59
N ALA A 12 -2.51 -8.12 2.11
CA ALA A 12 -1.72 -8.27 0.89
C ALA A 12 -2.46 -7.74 -0.35
N VAL A 13 -3.77 -8.01 -0.46
CA VAL A 13 -4.60 -7.53 -1.58
C VAL A 13 -4.71 -6.00 -1.55
N VAL A 14 -4.95 -5.39 -0.40
CA VAL A 14 -5.01 -3.93 -0.27
C VAL A 14 -3.70 -3.28 -0.73
N LEU A 15 -2.55 -3.73 -0.20
CA LEU A 15 -1.25 -3.19 -0.61
C LEU A 15 -0.92 -3.46 -2.08
N ALA A 16 -1.39 -4.59 -2.62
CA ALA A 16 -1.22 -4.88 -4.04
C ALA A 16 -2.04 -3.92 -4.91
N LEU A 17 -3.29 -3.60 -4.53
CA LEU A 17 -4.12 -2.64 -5.24
C LEU A 17 -3.52 -1.22 -5.18
N GLU A 18 -3.03 -0.80 -4.02
CA GLU A 18 -2.32 0.48 -3.88
C GLU A 18 -1.05 0.52 -4.73
N GLY A 19 -0.27 -0.57 -4.73
CA GLY A 19 0.94 -0.71 -5.54
C GLY A 19 0.66 -0.66 -7.03
N VAL A 20 -0.35 -1.39 -7.52
CA VAL A 20 -0.79 -1.34 -8.92
C VAL A 20 -1.26 0.06 -9.28
N THR A 21 -2.03 0.72 -8.42
CA THR A 21 -2.51 2.09 -8.66
C THR A 21 -1.34 3.06 -8.79
N ALA A 22 -0.34 2.97 -7.91
CA ALA A 22 0.87 3.78 -7.98
C ALA A 22 1.68 3.53 -9.25
N LEU A 23 1.80 2.27 -9.69
CA LEU A 23 2.46 1.93 -10.97
C LEU A 23 1.72 2.52 -12.17
N LEU A 24 0.38 2.40 -12.19
CA LEU A 24 -0.43 2.93 -13.28
C LEU A 24 -0.34 4.44 -13.37
N LEU A 25 -0.44 5.14 -12.24
CA LEU A 25 -0.31 6.60 -12.18
C LEU A 25 1.11 7.06 -12.55
N GLY A 26 2.15 6.42 -12.00
CA GLY A 26 3.54 6.74 -12.33
C GLY A 26 3.86 6.47 -13.81
N GLY A 27 3.37 5.36 -14.36
CA GLY A 27 3.49 5.02 -15.77
C GLY A 27 2.72 6.00 -16.67
N TYR A 28 1.50 6.40 -16.28
CA TYR A 28 0.72 7.40 -16.99
C TYR A 28 1.46 8.73 -17.07
N VAL A 29 1.95 9.25 -15.94
CA VAL A 29 2.75 10.50 -15.91
C VAL A 29 4.03 10.34 -16.73
N GLY A 30 4.68 9.17 -16.70
CA GLY A 30 5.86 8.89 -17.51
C GLY A 30 5.57 8.96 -19.01
N VAL A 31 4.47 8.35 -19.47
CA VAL A 31 4.02 8.40 -20.86
C VAL A 31 3.62 9.83 -21.26
N GLU A 32 2.90 10.54 -20.40
CA GLU A 32 2.52 11.95 -20.58
C GLU A 32 3.75 12.85 -20.68
N THR A 33 4.81 12.58 -19.91
CA THR A 33 6.07 13.34 -19.96
C THR A 33 6.79 13.15 -21.30
N VAL A 34 6.71 11.96 -21.91
CA VAL A 34 7.40 11.63 -23.17
C VAL A 34 6.64 12.15 -24.39
N ILE A 35 5.30 12.03 -24.39
CA ILE A 35 4.45 12.35 -25.55
C ILE A 35 3.90 13.78 -25.45
N GLY A 36 3.65 14.25 -24.24
CA GLY A 36 3.11 15.58 -23.94
C GLY A 36 4.17 16.67 -23.88
N LYS A 37 3.71 17.89 -23.64
CA LYS A 37 4.54 19.04 -23.28
C LYS A 37 4.28 19.36 -21.80
N PRO A 38 4.95 18.67 -20.86
CA PRO A 38 4.78 18.96 -19.45
C PRO A 38 5.28 20.38 -19.15
N ASP A 39 4.60 21.07 -18.23
CA ASP A 39 5.00 22.41 -17.77
C ASP A 39 6.37 22.38 -17.07
N ASP A 40 6.67 21.27 -16.38
CA ASP A 40 7.97 20.97 -15.79
C ASP A 40 8.34 19.49 -15.99
N VAL A 41 9.32 19.26 -16.87
CA VAL A 41 9.82 17.91 -17.20
C VAL A 41 10.46 17.25 -15.98
N MET A 42 11.20 17.99 -15.15
CA MET A 42 11.95 17.40 -14.04
C MET A 42 10.98 16.92 -12.95
N SER A 43 10.02 17.77 -12.59
CA SER A 43 8.94 17.41 -11.66
C SER A 43 8.16 16.19 -12.15
N SER A 44 7.80 16.15 -13.44
CA SER A 44 7.04 15.05 -14.03
C SER A 44 7.82 13.72 -14.03
N LEU A 45 9.12 13.76 -14.36
CA LEU A 45 10.00 12.59 -14.25
C LEU A 45 10.13 12.09 -12.81
N PHE A 46 10.21 13.01 -11.84
CA PHE A 46 10.27 12.64 -10.43
C PHE A 46 8.99 11.95 -9.98
N VAL A 47 7.82 12.50 -10.31
CA VAL A 47 6.52 11.89 -9.97
C VAL A 47 6.37 10.52 -10.64
N ALA A 48 6.73 10.40 -11.91
CA ALA A 48 6.68 9.13 -12.64
C ALA A 48 7.60 8.08 -11.99
N GLY A 49 8.88 8.43 -11.77
CA GLY A 49 9.85 7.55 -11.15
C GLY A 49 9.46 7.15 -9.72
N PHE A 50 8.97 8.11 -8.94
CA PHE A 50 8.50 7.87 -7.57
C PHE A 50 7.30 6.91 -7.55
N GLY A 51 6.29 7.12 -8.41
CA GLY A 51 5.13 6.25 -8.53
C GLY A 51 5.52 4.81 -8.92
N LEU A 52 6.44 4.66 -9.87
CA LEU A 52 6.97 3.36 -10.28
C LEU A 52 7.73 2.65 -9.16
N LEU A 53 8.61 3.37 -8.45
CA LEU A 53 9.38 2.83 -7.33
C LEU A 53 8.51 2.41 -6.16
N VAL A 54 7.60 3.29 -5.72
CA VAL A 54 6.68 3.00 -4.62
C VAL A 54 5.75 1.85 -5.01
N GLY A 55 5.20 1.87 -6.22
CA GLY A 55 4.35 0.79 -6.71
C GLY A 55 5.04 -0.57 -6.69
N GLY A 56 6.28 -0.65 -7.19
CA GLY A 56 7.09 -1.87 -7.14
C GLY A 56 7.41 -2.34 -5.73
N LEU A 57 7.73 -1.40 -4.83
CA LEU A 57 7.99 -1.70 -3.42
C LEU A 57 6.74 -2.26 -2.72
N LEU A 58 5.58 -1.66 -2.93
CA LEU A 58 4.31 -2.12 -2.35
C LEU A 58 3.94 -3.52 -2.84
N LEU A 59 4.15 -3.83 -4.12
CA LEU A 59 3.97 -5.19 -4.64
C LEU A 59 4.93 -6.19 -3.99
N ARG A 60 6.19 -5.80 -3.75
CA ARG A 60 7.16 -6.64 -3.04
C ARG A 60 6.77 -6.87 -1.59
N VAL A 61 6.21 -5.86 -0.93
CA VAL A 61 5.68 -5.95 0.44
C VAL A 61 4.44 -6.84 0.48
N ALA A 62 3.49 -6.69 -0.46
CA ALA A 62 2.31 -7.54 -0.59
C ALA A 62 2.70 -9.01 -0.79
N TRP A 63 3.67 -9.26 -1.66
CA TRP A 63 4.23 -10.61 -1.88
C TRP A 63 4.92 -11.17 -0.63
N GLY A 64 5.69 -10.34 0.08
CA GLY A 64 6.31 -10.73 1.35
C GLY A 64 5.28 -11.02 2.45
N LEU A 65 4.16 -10.29 2.48
CA LEU A 65 3.01 -10.57 3.36
C LEU A 65 2.44 -11.96 3.08
N LEU A 66 2.22 -12.32 1.81
CA LEU A 66 1.78 -13.68 1.44
C LEU A 66 2.80 -14.74 1.88
N ARG A 67 4.09 -14.42 1.91
CA ARG A 67 5.16 -15.27 2.43
C ARG A 67 5.33 -15.23 3.96
N ALA A 68 4.51 -14.45 4.66
CA ALA A 68 4.60 -14.21 6.10
C ALA A 68 5.97 -13.67 6.56
N GLU A 69 6.60 -12.82 5.74
CA GLU A 69 7.89 -12.20 6.04
C GLU A 69 7.73 -11.07 7.10
N ARG A 70 8.43 -11.16 8.25
CA ARG A 70 8.30 -10.21 9.38
C ARG A 70 8.50 -8.74 9.04
N TRP A 71 9.33 -8.44 8.05
CA TRP A 71 9.72 -7.08 7.71
C TRP A 71 8.62 -6.29 6.97
N THR A 72 7.57 -6.94 6.48
CA THR A 72 6.53 -6.30 5.65
C THR A 72 5.49 -5.52 6.43
N ARG A 73 5.40 -5.74 7.76
CA ARG A 73 4.40 -5.06 8.60
C ARG A 73 4.63 -3.56 8.68
N SER A 74 5.86 -3.14 9.02
CA SER A 74 6.17 -1.72 9.23
C SER A 74 6.00 -0.90 7.95
N PRO A 75 6.52 -1.33 6.78
CA PRO A 75 6.26 -0.65 5.52
C PRO A 75 4.76 -0.59 5.19
N GLY A 76 4.03 -1.70 5.38
CA GLY A 76 2.59 -1.73 5.11
C GLY A 76 1.81 -0.72 5.96
N VAL A 77 2.03 -0.70 7.27
CA VAL A 77 1.37 0.25 8.18
C VAL A 77 1.77 1.69 7.86
N LEU A 78 3.04 1.94 7.53
CA LEU A 78 3.53 3.25 7.17
C LEU A 78 2.82 3.80 5.93
N THR A 79 2.67 2.96 4.88
CA THR A 79 1.91 3.33 3.68
C THR A 79 0.48 3.72 4.01
N GLN A 80 -0.18 2.94 4.86
CA GLN A 80 -1.56 3.24 5.26
C GLN A 80 -1.68 4.58 5.99
N ILE A 81 -0.71 4.92 6.86
CA ILE A 81 -0.66 6.23 7.53
C ILE A 81 -0.44 7.35 6.52
N PHE A 82 0.45 7.17 5.53
CA PHE A 82 0.69 8.15 4.47
C PHE A 82 -0.50 8.36 3.54
N MET A 83 -1.37 7.35 3.38
CA MET A 83 -2.59 7.47 2.59
C MET A 83 -3.68 8.30 3.29
N ILE A 84 -3.60 8.50 4.62
CA ILE A 84 -4.57 9.33 5.35
C ILE A 84 -4.55 10.79 4.82
N PRO A 85 -3.40 11.49 4.73
CA PRO A 85 -3.33 12.79 4.08
C PRO A 85 -3.91 12.81 2.66
N VAL A 86 -3.66 11.78 1.86
CA VAL A 86 -4.17 11.68 0.48
C VAL A 86 -5.69 11.63 0.47
N CYS A 87 -6.31 10.83 1.35
CA CYS A 87 -7.76 10.83 1.52
C CYS A 87 -8.30 12.22 1.86
N VAL A 88 -7.67 12.92 2.80
CA VAL A 88 -8.08 14.28 3.21
C VAL A 88 -8.02 15.23 2.02
N THR A 89 -6.93 15.20 1.23
CA THR A 89 -6.79 16.02 0.02
C THR A 89 -7.89 15.70 -0.99
N LEU A 90 -8.21 14.43 -1.23
CA LEU A 90 -9.29 14.05 -2.17
C LEU A 90 -10.64 14.60 -1.75
N PHE A 91 -10.97 14.54 -0.45
CA PHE A 91 -12.22 15.12 0.06
C PHE A 91 -12.22 16.66 -0.05
N GLN A 92 -11.11 17.31 0.25
CA GLN A 92 -10.96 18.77 0.11
C GLN A 92 -11.08 19.23 -1.35
N SER A 93 -10.61 18.42 -2.30
CA SER A 93 -10.74 18.67 -3.74
C SER A 93 -12.12 18.32 -4.31
N GLY A 94 -13.09 17.93 -3.47
CA GLY A 94 -14.43 17.53 -3.91
C GLY A 94 -14.48 16.16 -4.61
N GLN A 95 -13.38 15.40 -4.61
CA GLN A 95 -13.24 14.10 -5.27
C GLN A 95 -13.69 12.96 -4.34
N ALA A 96 -14.89 13.09 -3.76
CA ALA A 96 -15.42 12.10 -2.82
C ALA A 96 -15.55 10.70 -3.45
N LEU A 97 -15.80 10.62 -4.76
CA LEU A 97 -15.89 9.35 -5.49
C LEU A 97 -14.57 8.55 -5.47
N LEU A 98 -13.42 9.24 -5.37
CA LEU A 98 -12.11 8.62 -5.21
C LEU A 98 -11.70 8.51 -3.74
N GLY A 99 -12.06 9.50 -2.92
CA GLY A 99 -11.71 9.56 -1.50
C GLY A 99 -12.36 8.46 -0.66
N VAL A 100 -13.63 8.15 -0.89
CA VAL A 100 -14.35 7.09 -0.16
C VAL A 100 -13.74 5.70 -0.35
N PRO A 101 -13.55 5.18 -1.58
CA PRO A 101 -12.96 3.86 -1.76
C PRO A 101 -11.52 3.78 -1.23
N LEU A 102 -10.74 4.86 -1.36
CA LEU A 102 -9.40 4.92 -0.77
C LEU A 102 -9.47 4.86 0.76
N ALA A 103 -10.35 5.64 1.40
CA ALA A 103 -10.52 5.62 2.85
C ALA A 103 -10.93 4.23 3.36
N VAL A 104 -11.82 3.53 2.63
CA VAL A 104 -12.22 2.15 2.94
C VAL A 104 -11.03 1.21 2.82
N ALA A 105 -10.23 1.32 1.76
CA ALA A 105 -9.00 0.53 1.59
C ALA A 105 -8.04 0.77 2.76
N VAL A 106 -7.86 2.04 3.17
CA VAL A 106 -6.95 2.40 4.26
C VAL A 106 -7.35 1.79 5.60
N VAL A 107 -8.62 1.94 5.95
CA VAL A 107 -9.16 1.35 7.19
C VAL A 107 -9.06 -0.17 7.14
N THR A 108 -9.40 -0.78 6.00
CA THR A 108 -9.33 -2.23 5.82
C THR A 108 -7.90 -2.74 5.95
N GLY A 109 -6.94 -2.07 5.31
CA GLY A 109 -5.51 -2.39 5.36
C GLY A 109 -4.95 -2.30 6.78
N LEU A 110 -5.25 -1.21 7.50
CA LEU A 110 -4.83 -1.05 8.89
C LEU A 110 -5.39 -2.12 9.81
N VAL A 111 -6.71 -2.37 9.74
CA VAL A 111 -7.35 -3.41 10.55
C VAL A 111 -6.76 -4.78 10.24
N ALA A 112 -6.57 -5.10 8.97
CA ALA A 112 -6.00 -6.37 8.53
C ALA A 112 -4.54 -6.55 9.00
N LEU A 113 -3.70 -5.52 8.88
CA LEU A 113 -2.28 -5.52 9.28
C LEU A 113 -2.09 -5.54 10.80
N LEU A 114 -2.98 -4.87 11.55
CA LEU A 114 -2.90 -4.77 13.01
C LEU A 114 -3.64 -5.91 13.72
N SER A 115 -4.39 -6.74 12.98
CA SER A 115 -5.13 -7.85 13.57
C SER A 115 -4.21 -8.88 14.25
N PRO A 116 -4.64 -9.48 15.37
CA PRO A 116 -3.89 -10.54 16.05
C PRO A 116 -3.51 -11.74 15.16
N PRO A 117 -4.39 -12.22 14.26
CA PRO A 117 -4.04 -13.32 13.35
C PRO A 117 -2.86 -12.98 12.43
N THR A 118 -2.82 -11.78 11.86
CA THR A 118 -1.70 -11.33 11.01
C THR A 118 -0.42 -11.21 11.84
N THR A 119 -0.52 -10.69 13.06
CA THR A 119 0.64 -10.58 13.97
C THR A 119 1.20 -11.96 14.31
N ARG A 120 0.37 -12.93 14.67
CA ARG A 120 0.81 -14.32 14.93
C ARG A 120 1.43 -14.97 13.70
N ALA A 121 0.85 -14.76 12.52
CA ALA A 121 1.40 -15.32 11.29
C ALA A 121 2.79 -14.78 10.95
N LEU A 122 3.06 -13.50 11.24
CA LEU A 122 4.35 -12.88 10.97
C LEU A 122 5.39 -13.22 12.05
N TYR A 123 5.02 -13.14 13.33
CA TYR A 123 5.98 -13.22 14.45
C TYR A 123 5.98 -14.57 15.19
N GLY A 124 5.06 -15.47 14.88
CA GLY A 124 4.81 -16.69 15.65
C GLY A 124 4.02 -16.41 16.94
N ASP A 125 3.57 -17.46 17.62
CA ASP A 125 3.10 -17.31 18.99
C ASP A 125 4.32 -16.98 19.86
N GLU A 126 4.35 -15.78 20.47
CA GLU A 126 5.32 -15.53 21.53
C GLU A 126 5.14 -16.61 22.60
N PRO A 127 6.19 -17.35 22.98
CA PRO A 127 6.08 -18.28 24.09
C PRO A 127 5.65 -17.46 25.29
N SER A 128 4.42 -17.67 25.75
CA SER A 128 3.94 -17.16 27.03
C SER A 128 5.05 -17.36 28.04
N ALA A 129 5.55 -16.25 28.59
CA ALA A 129 6.61 -16.21 29.59
C ALA A 129 6.47 -17.42 30.52
N ARG A 130 7.40 -18.37 30.37
CA ARG A 130 7.46 -19.53 31.25
C ARG A 130 8.00 -19.05 32.60
N ALA A 131 7.21 -19.34 33.63
CA ALA A 131 7.51 -19.36 35.07
C ALA A 131 7.62 -17.99 35.77
#